data_AF-D4MKK8-F1
#
_entry.id   AF-D4MKK8-F1
#
_cell.length_a   1.000
_cell.length_b   1.000
_cell.length_c   1.000
_cell.angle_alpha   90.00
_cell.angle_beta   90.00
_cell.angle_gamma   90.00
#
_symmetry.space_group_name_H-M   'P 1'
#
loop_
_entity.id
_entity.type
_entity.pdbx_description
1 polymer ?
#
loop_
_entity_poly.entity_id
_entity_poly.type
_entity_poly.pdbx_seq_one_letter_code
_entity_poly.pdbx_strand_id
1 'polypeptide(L)'
;MIKATIQRSPYVTEMTFPCSETQLSKWLDELRMNPEHLCPAAMVVQIEPMELSVLEECEVSLDALNYLAKRMDGMDARELNQFFAVLTCDELEIGWGLKNIINLTFNLERFTLIEDTSNLENVGMTHMFNIRGCISSSELENKEWLVDEGRKLLDSGKGIQTEYGLLFVNEDIEFSEVFNGTTFPGYYCDPDSTAAVEISYCNLTELVELPCEDITIKKALCGLGVGSIKDCKLDVDYTQNFSGEWREKISAVKHTKDIFGLNNMLKTEEIRMEQTESVFMNEVKRSLLNNGYDVAKNGDFLMVSLNGRTAAFVNDIRMINNSNDNSDDEYLKIKGVVRSVNEYCNAYEKSPLLKAEGLTGDYHCLSEFNGTVLAAKSTEYGFEFVTWERTFDNKGVTQGNYYSDYSAAKEGFATRSGLIDKNKVFDVEELGSIRKCVNFTARHNGDLNFDDCEKLKTLSEKISESLPEQQQNDAPEMFM
;
A
#
# COMPACT_ATOMS: atom_id res chain seq x y z
N MET A 1 8.57 18.05 -10.68
CA MET A 1 9.50 19.13 -10.25
C MET A 1 8.92 20.48 -10.67
N ILE A 2 8.96 21.48 -9.79
CA ILE A 2 8.52 22.86 -10.09
C ILE A 2 9.76 23.75 -10.16
N LYS A 3 9.84 24.60 -11.18
CA LYS A 3 10.86 25.64 -11.29
C LYS A 3 10.17 26.99 -11.31
N ALA A 4 10.50 27.88 -10.39
CA ALA A 4 9.83 29.18 -10.27
C ALA A 4 10.83 30.32 -10.17
N THR A 5 10.59 31.38 -10.94
CA THR A 5 11.26 32.66 -10.75
C THR A 5 10.50 33.46 -9.72
N ILE A 6 11.11 33.67 -8.55
CA ILE A 6 10.50 34.33 -7.40
C ILE A 6 11.07 35.74 -7.26
N GLN A 7 10.19 36.72 -7.04
CA GLN A 7 10.55 38.13 -6.92
C GLN A 7 10.13 38.73 -5.57
N ARG A 8 11.04 39.54 -5.03
CA ARG A 8 10.77 40.53 -4.00
C ARG A 8 11.49 41.81 -4.38
N SER A 9 10.78 42.72 -5.03
CA SER A 9 11.36 43.89 -5.70
C SER A 9 12.40 44.64 -4.82
N PRO A 10 13.61 44.91 -5.36
CA PRO A 10 14.08 44.67 -6.73
C PRO A 10 14.76 43.30 -6.94
N TYR A 11 14.77 42.41 -5.94
CA TYR A 11 15.47 41.14 -5.96
C TYR A 11 14.66 40.04 -6.66
N VAL A 12 15.36 39.16 -7.38
CA VAL A 12 14.78 38.03 -8.12
C VAL A 12 15.73 36.84 -7.97
N THR A 13 15.17 35.67 -7.70
CA THR A 13 15.91 34.40 -7.59
C THR A 13 15.11 33.29 -8.26
N GLU A 14 15.79 32.42 -9.00
CA GLU A 14 15.20 31.19 -9.54
C GLU A 14 15.30 30.08 -8.48
N MET A 15 14.17 29.45 -8.18
CA MET A 15 14.06 28.38 -7.20
C MET A 15 13.55 27.10 -7.86
N THR A 16 14.06 25.97 -7.40
CA THR A 16 13.60 24.64 -7.82
C THR A 16 13.01 23.92 -6.62
N PHE A 17 11.83 23.33 -6.79
CA PHE A 17 11.11 22.58 -5.77
C PHE A 17 10.85 21.12 -6.24
N PRO A 18 10.83 20.13 -5.33
CA PRO A 18 11.00 20.30 -3.89
C PRO A 18 12.45 20.64 -3.48
N CYS A 19 12.63 21.33 -2.36
CA CYS A 19 13.92 21.73 -1.82
C CYS A 19 14.02 21.54 -0.30
N SER A 20 15.25 21.49 0.20
CA SER A 20 15.53 21.47 1.65
C SER A 20 15.43 22.85 2.28
N GLU A 21 15.30 22.90 3.60
CA GLU A 21 15.22 24.17 4.32
C GLU A 21 16.54 24.94 4.26
N THR A 22 17.68 24.25 4.29
CA THR A 22 18.99 24.86 4.05
C THR A 22 19.05 25.54 2.68
N GLN A 23 18.48 24.94 1.64
CA GLN A 23 18.47 25.52 0.31
C GLN A 23 17.51 26.71 0.22
N LEU A 24 16.30 26.57 0.76
CA LEU A 24 15.33 27.67 0.84
C LEU A 24 15.90 28.86 1.60
N SER A 25 16.58 28.62 2.72
CA SER A 25 17.23 29.65 3.54
C SER A 25 18.26 30.47 2.76
N LYS A 26 19.05 29.84 1.90
CA LYS A 26 19.99 30.55 1.00
C LYS A 26 19.26 31.46 0.01
N TRP A 27 18.20 30.96 -0.62
CA TRP A 27 17.41 31.75 -1.57
C TRP A 27 16.67 32.90 -0.89
N LEU A 28 16.21 32.72 0.36
CA LEU A 28 15.64 33.81 1.16
C LEU A 28 16.67 34.92 1.40
N ASP A 29 17.93 34.60 1.69
CA ASP A 29 18.99 35.61 1.86
C ASP A 29 19.28 36.39 0.56
N GLU A 30 19.26 35.71 -0.60
CA GLU A 30 19.39 36.33 -1.91
C GLU A 30 18.27 37.35 -2.18
N LEU A 31 17.04 37.04 -1.74
CA LEU A 31 15.88 37.94 -1.77
C LEU A 31 15.85 38.99 -0.65
N ARG A 32 16.92 39.07 0.17
CA ARG A 32 17.02 39.92 1.36
C ARG A 32 15.91 39.69 2.38
N MET A 33 15.37 38.49 2.43
CA MET A 33 14.42 38.03 3.45
C MET A 33 15.18 37.44 4.64
N ASN A 34 14.50 37.30 5.78
CA ASN A 34 15.08 36.59 6.92
C ASN A 34 15.35 35.12 6.52
N PRO A 35 16.58 34.60 6.58
CA PRO A 35 16.87 33.20 6.24
C PRO A 35 16.18 32.20 7.19
N GLU A 36 15.73 32.65 8.38
CA GLU A 36 14.96 31.86 9.35
C GLU A 36 13.46 32.21 9.34
N HIS A 37 12.95 32.79 8.25
CA HIS A 37 11.52 33.12 8.15
C HIS A 37 10.65 31.85 8.23
N LEU A 38 9.66 31.84 9.13
CA LEU A 38 8.84 30.65 9.39
C LEU A 38 7.66 30.47 8.40
N CYS A 39 7.27 31.53 7.69
CA CYS A 39 6.19 31.49 6.71
C CYS A 39 6.49 32.38 5.49
N PRO A 40 7.60 32.16 4.76
CA PRO A 40 8.01 33.02 3.65
C PRO A 40 6.98 32.99 2.51
N ALA A 41 6.59 34.18 2.05
CA ALA A 41 5.79 34.38 0.85
C ALA A 41 6.48 35.39 -0.08
N ALA A 42 6.32 35.19 -1.39
CA ALA A 42 6.89 36.05 -2.40
C ALA A 42 6.11 35.94 -3.73
N MET A 43 6.36 36.88 -4.65
CA MET A 43 5.69 36.95 -5.95
C MET A 43 6.28 35.93 -6.92
N VAL A 44 5.44 35.16 -7.60
CA VAL A 44 5.86 34.31 -8.73
C VAL A 44 5.86 35.14 -10.01
N VAL A 45 6.99 35.21 -10.70
CA VAL A 45 7.11 35.91 -12.00
C VAL A 45 6.97 34.96 -13.17
N GLN A 46 7.52 33.76 -13.05
CA GLN A 46 7.45 32.72 -14.06
C GLN A 46 7.47 31.37 -13.36
N ILE A 47 6.72 30.39 -13.86
CA ILE A 47 6.70 29.04 -13.29
C ILE A 47 6.66 27.95 -14.37
N GLU A 48 7.38 26.87 -14.12
CA GLU A 48 7.34 25.62 -14.86
C GLU A 48 6.92 24.48 -13.92
N PRO A 49 6.11 23.52 -14.39
CA PRO A 49 5.57 23.41 -15.75
C PRO A 49 4.47 24.45 -16.06
N MET A 50 4.22 24.71 -17.35
CA MET A 50 3.40 25.85 -17.82
C MET A 50 1.93 25.76 -17.39
N GLU A 51 1.47 24.56 -17.07
CA GLU A 51 0.15 24.25 -16.53
C GLU A 51 -0.08 24.92 -15.16
N LEU A 52 1.00 25.28 -14.45
CA LEU A 52 0.95 26.06 -13.21
C LEU A 52 0.95 27.58 -13.43
N SER A 53 0.93 28.07 -14.67
CA SER A 53 1.03 29.51 -15.01
C SER A 53 -0.06 30.39 -14.39
N VAL A 54 -1.18 29.79 -13.94
CA VAL A 54 -2.18 30.50 -13.13
C VAL A 54 -1.64 31.06 -11.80
N LEU A 55 -0.48 30.58 -11.35
CA LEU A 55 0.23 31.11 -10.19
C LEU A 55 1.16 32.28 -10.52
N GLU A 56 1.41 32.58 -11.79
CA GLU A 56 2.17 33.78 -12.17
C GLU A 56 1.44 35.04 -11.71
N GLU A 57 2.21 36.07 -11.33
CA GLU A 57 1.71 37.31 -10.75
C GLU A 57 0.94 37.15 -9.43
N CYS A 58 0.99 35.96 -8.81
CA CYS A 58 0.45 35.71 -7.48
C CYS A 58 1.55 35.73 -6.41
N GLU A 59 1.23 36.31 -5.25
CA GLU A 59 2.02 36.11 -4.04
C GLU A 59 1.66 34.75 -3.43
N VAL A 60 2.65 33.88 -3.28
CA VAL A 60 2.45 32.51 -2.80
C VAL A 60 3.36 32.19 -1.62
N SER A 61 2.88 31.32 -0.72
CA SER A 61 3.73 30.71 0.30
C SER A 61 4.75 29.78 -0.37
N LEU A 62 6.04 30.01 -0.10
CA LEU A 62 7.11 29.18 -0.65
C LEU A 62 7.11 27.77 -0.02
N ASP A 63 6.59 27.64 1.21
CA ASP A 63 6.40 26.33 1.85
C ASP A 63 5.27 25.55 1.21
N ALA A 64 4.15 26.23 0.87
CA ALA A 64 3.05 25.59 0.16
C ALA A 64 3.44 25.22 -1.28
N LEU A 65 4.27 26.03 -1.95
CA LEU A 65 4.80 25.67 -3.26
C LEU A 65 5.77 24.47 -3.17
N ASN A 66 6.61 24.42 -2.13
CA ASN A 66 7.46 23.27 -1.85
C ASN A 66 6.64 22.00 -1.57
N TYR A 67 5.56 22.13 -0.79
CA TYR A 67 4.63 21.03 -0.50
C TYR A 67 3.92 20.53 -1.77
N LEU A 68 3.42 21.42 -2.61
CA LEU A 68 2.83 21.06 -3.91
C LEU A 68 3.85 20.27 -4.76
N ALA A 69 5.10 20.72 -4.81
CA ALA A 69 6.13 20.02 -5.56
C ALA A 69 6.38 18.60 -5.03
N LYS A 70 6.37 18.39 -3.71
CA LYS A 70 6.47 17.05 -3.08
C LYS A 70 5.28 16.16 -3.44
N ARG A 71 4.07 16.71 -3.48
CA ARG A 71 2.85 15.98 -3.89
C ARG A 71 2.93 15.57 -5.36
N MET A 72 3.35 16.47 -6.23
CA MET A 72 3.53 16.18 -7.66
C MET A 72 4.64 15.15 -7.92
N ASP A 73 5.70 15.14 -7.11
CA ASP A 73 6.80 14.17 -7.25
C ASP A 73 6.36 12.72 -6.93
N GLY A 74 5.32 12.57 -6.11
CA GLY A 74 4.74 11.27 -5.79
C GLY A 74 3.71 10.74 -6.80
N MET A 75 3.34 11.53 -7.81
CA MET A 75 2.34 11.14 -8.81
C MET A 75 2.95 10.26 -9.90
N ASP A 76 2.20 9.24 -10.33
CA ASP A 76 2.52 8.53 -11.58
C ASP A 76 2.20 9.42 -12.81
N ALA A 77 2.63 8.98 -14.00
CA ALA A 77 2.44 9.75 -15.23
C ALA A 77 0.94 10.01 -15.56
N ARG A 78 0.04 9.09 -15.23
CA ARG A 78 -1.39 9.22 -15.50
C ARG A 78 -2.04 10.18 -14.51
N GLU A 79 -1.68 10.09 -13.23
CA GLU A 79 -2.13 11.02 -12.20
C GLU A 79 -1.67 12.45 -12.52
N LEU A 80 -0.43 12.61 -13.00
CA LEU A 80 0.09 13.92 -13.39
C LEU A 80 -0.64 14.50 -14.62
N ASN A 81 -0.89 13.69 -15.65
CA ASN A 81 -1.68 14.09 -16.82
C ASN A 81 -3.10 14.50 -16.42
N GLN A 82 -3.74 13.71 -15.56
CA GLN A 82 -5.07 14.00 -15.02
C GLN A 82 -5.09 15.31 -14.23
N PHE A 83 -4.11 15.51 -13.35
CA PHE A 83 -3.94 16.73 -12.57
C PHE A 83 -3.84 17.96 -13.49
N PHE A 84 -3.01 17.90 -14.54
CA PHE A 84 -2.86 18.99 -15.50
C PHE A 84 -4.07 19.19 -16.40
N ALA A 85 -4.74 18.11 -16.82
CA ALA A 85 -5.97 18.19 -17.59
C ALA A 85 -7.07 18.93 -16.82
N VAL A 86 -7.17 18.69 -15.50
CA VAL A 86 -8.12 19.39 -14.64
C VAL A 86 -7.71 20.85 -14.43
N LEU A 87 -6.43 21.09 -14.14
CA LEU A 87 -5.93 22.43 -13.85
C LEU A 87 -6.04 23.39 -15.04
N THR A 88 -5.87 22.89 -16.26
CA THR A 88 -5.93 23.68 -17.50
C THR A 88 -7.32 23.69 -18.15
N CYS A 89 -8.33 23.05 -17.53
CA CYS A 89 -9.68 23.04 -18.05
C CYS A 89 -10.47 24.27 -17.57
N ASP A 90 -10.62 25.26 -18.45
CA ASP A 90 -11.36 26.51 -18.19
C ASP A 90 -12.87 26.30 -17.92
N GLU A 91 -13.42 25.15 -18.31
CA GLU A 91 -14.83 24.81 -18.04
C GLU A 91 -15.08 24.46 -16.56
N LEU A 92 -14.02 24.16 -15.81
CA LEU A 92 -14.10 23.87 -14.38
C LEU A 92 -13.98 25.18 -13.57
N GLU A 93 -15.11 25.72 -13.12
CA GLU A 93 -15.19 26.96 -12.32
C GLU A 93 -14.70 26.78 -10.86
N ILE A 94 -13.51 26.18 -10.65
CA ILE A 94 -12.95 25.86 -9.32
C ILE A 94 -12.23 27.06 -8.68
N GLY A 95 -11.81 28.04 -9.48
CA GLY A 95 -11.04 29.20 -9.02
C GLY A 95 -9.63 28.79 -8.60
N TRP A 96 -8.75 28.61 -9.57
CA TRP A 96 -7.40 28.12 -9.33
C TRP A 96 -6.53 29.16 -8.63
N GLY A 97 -6.00 28.76 -7.48
CA GLY A 97 -4.94 29.41 -6.72
C GLY A 97 -4.23 28.34 -5.89
N LEU A 98 -3.06 28.65 -5.32
CA LEU A 98 -2.19 27.61 -4.75
C LEU A 98 -2.90 26.67 -3.76
N LYS A 99 -3.81 27.20 -2.93
CA LYS A 99 -4.64 26.40 -2.02
C LYS A 99 -5.47 25.35 -2.77
N ASN A 100 -6.23 25.76 -3.79
CA ASN A 100 -7.10 24.86 -4.56
C ASN A 100 -6.30 23.90 -5.44
N ILE A 101 -5.13 24.32 -5.93
CA ILE A 101 -4.20 23.44 -6.66
C ILE A 101 -3.68 22.34 -5.75
N ILE A 102 -3.30 22.66 -4.50
CA ILE A 102 -2.91 21.63 -3.52
C ILE A 102 -4.10 20.72 -3.19
N ASN A 103 -5.29 21.27 -2.98
CA ASN A 103 -6.50 20.47 -2.74
C ASN A 103 -6.82 19.54 -3.91
N LEU A 104 -6.58 19.95 -5.16
CA LEU A 104 -6.76 19.07 -6.32
C LEU A 104 -5.92 17.79 -6.21
N THR A 105 -4.72 17.85 -5.62
CA THR A 105 -3.90 16.65 -5.40
C THR A 105 -4.52 15.62 -4.44
N PHE A 106 -5.60 15.97 -3.73
CA PHE A 106 -6.38 15.09 -2.84
C PHE A 106 -7.76 14.76 -3.40
N ASN A 107 -8.11 15.24 -4.59
CA ASN A 107 -9.45 15.14 -5.16
C ASN A 107 -9.42 14.63 -6.61
N LEU A 108 -8.37 13.90 -7.01
CA LEU A 108 -8.24 13.38 -8.37
C LEU A 108 -9.37 12.39 -8.71
N GLU A 109 -9.90 11.67 -7.72
CA GLU A 109 -11.03 10.75 -7.87
C GLU A 109 -12.30 11.45 -8.40
N ARG A 110 -12.45 12.76 -8.16
CA ARG A 110 -13.57 13.56 -8.67
C ARG A 110 -13.51 13.74 -10.20
N PHE A 111 -12.36 13.54 -10.81
CA PHE A 111 -12.18 13.77 -12.25
C PHE A 111 -11.68 12.50 -12.91
N THR A 112 -12.29 12.00 -13.97
CA THR A 112 -11.75 10.85 -14.71
C THR A 112 -11.20 11.34 -16.05
N LEU A 113 -9.89 11.16 -16.27
CA LEU A 113 -9.26 11.43 -17.57
C LEU A 113 -9.19 10.15 -18.40
N ILE A 114 -9.72 10.18 -19.61
CA ILE A 114 -9.61 9.11 -20.61
C ILE A 114 -8.76 9.59 -21.77
N GLU A 115 -7.51 9.15 -21.83
CA GLU A 115 -6.55 9.53 -22.88
C GLU A 115 -6.85 8.82 -24.22
N ASP A 116 -7.33 7.58 -24.17
CA ASP A 116 -7.69 6.77 -25.34
C ASP A 116 -9.09 6.17 -25.19
N THR A 117 -10.01 6.58 -26.06
CA THR A 117 -11.39 6.13 -26.09
C THR A 117 -11.61 4.89 -26.97
N SER A 118 -10.57 4.36 -27.62
CA SER A 118 -10.69 3.26 -28.58
C SER A 118 -11.00 1.90 -27.94
N ASN A 119 -10.63 1.72 -26.67
CA ASN A 119 -10.80 0.48 -25.93
C ASN A 119 -11.74 0.67 -24.73
N LEU A 120 -13.01 0.30 -24.90
CA LEU A 120 -14.04 0.42 -23.87
C LEU A 120 -13.72 -0.35 -22.58
N GLU A 121 -13.05 -1.50 -22.66
CA GLU A 121 -12.61 -2.27 -21.48
C GLU A 121 -11.64 -1.40 -20.64
N ASN A 122 -10.66 -0.78 -21.30
CA ASN A 122 -9.68 0.08 -20.65
C ASN A 122 -10.28 1.39 -20.12
N VAL A 123 -11.27 1.96 -20.84
CA VAL A 123 -12.02 3.14 -20.39
C VAL A 123 -12.76 2.83 -19.09
N GLY A 124 -13.52 1.73 -19.05
CA GLY A 124 -14.25 1.32 -17.85
C GLY A 124 -13.29 1.01 -16.70
N MET A 125 -12.20 0.30 -16.98
CA MET A 125 -11.18 0.00 -15.97
C MET A 125 -10.58 1.29 -15.37
N THR A 126 -10.18 2.24 -16.22
CA THR A 126 -9.60 3.52 -15.77
C THR A 126 -10.59 4.31 -14.91
N HIS A 127 -11.84 4.43 -15.35
CA HIS A 127 -12.89 5.12 -14.61
C HIS A 127 -13.16 4.48 -13.25
N MET A 128 -13.31 3.15 -13.22
CA MET A 128 -13.63 2.43 -12.00
C MET A 128 -12.47 2.45 -11.00
N PHE A 129 -11.22 2.36 -11.46
CA PHE A 129 -10.05 2.54 -10.60
C PHE A 129 -10.00 3.95 -10.03
N ASN A 130 -10.31 4.97 -10.83
CA ASN A 130 -10.25 6.36 -10.40
C ASN A 130 -11.23 6.67 -9.26
N ILE A 131 -12.50 6.26 -9.40
CA ILE A 131 -13.54 6.60 -8.41
C ILE A 131 -13.51 5.72 -7.17
N ARG A 132 -12.89 4.53 -7.23
CA ARG A 132 -12.85 3.57 -6.11
C ARG A 132 -11.48 3.46 -5.45
N GLY A 133 -10.40 3.87 -6.12
CA GLY A 133 -9.01 3.63 -5.71
C GLY A 133 -8.54 2.18 -5.84
N CYS A 134 -9.45 1.23 -6.03
CA CYS A 134 -9.14 -0.18 -6.25
C CYS A 134 -10.25 -0.90 -7.04
N ILE A 135 -9.90 -2.04 -7.64
CA ILE A 135 -10.84 -2.96 -8.27
C ILE A 135 -10.48 -4.37 -7.79
N SER A 136 -11.49 -5.16 -7.42
CA SER A 136 -11.27 -6.56 -7.03
C SER A 136 -10.76 -7.39 -8.21
N SER A 137 -9.96 -8.43 -7.97
CA SER A 137 -9.45 -9.29 -9.06
C SER A 137 -10.58 -9.88 -9.90
N SER A 138 -11.71 -10.25 -9.26
CA SER A 138 -12.90 -10.76 -9.96
C SER A 138 -13.55 -9.73 -10.88
N GLU A 139 -13.62 -8.46 -10.47
CA GLU A 139 -14.17 -7.39 -11.31
C GLU A 139 -13.19 -7.01 -12.43
N LEU A 140 -11.88 -7.03 -12.15
CA LEU A 140 -10.84 -6.76 -13.14
C LEU A 140 -10.81 -7.82 -14.25
N GLU A 141 -11.12 -9.07 -13.93
CA GLU A 141 -11.24 -10.16 -14.91
C GLU A 141 -12.58 -10.14 -15.68
N ASN A 142 -13.58 -9.40 -15.18
CA ASN A 142 -14.89 -9.29 -15.80
C ASN A 142 -14.91 -8.24 -16.92
N LYS A 143 -14.44 -8.66 -18.11
CA LYS A 143 -14.35 -7.80 -19.31
C LYS A 143 -15.69 -7.21 -19.76
N GLU A 144 -16.77 -7.97 -19.67
CA GLU A 144 -18.10 -7.49 -20.08
C GLU A 144 -18.54 -6.31 -19.21
N TRP A 145 -18.36 -6.44 -17.89
CA TRP A 145 -18.67 -5.36 -16.96
C TRP A 145 -17.82 -4.11 -17.22
N LEU A 146 -16.50 -4.27 -17.44
CA LEU A 146 -15.61 -3.15 -17.77
C LEU A 146 -16.02 -2.44 -19.06
N VAL A 147 -16.37 -3.20 -20.11
CA VAL A 147 -16.87 -2.62 -21.37
C VAL A 147 -18.18 -1.85 -21.15
N ASP A 148 -19.08 -2.38 -20.30
CA ASP A 148 -20.34 -1.72 -19.98
C ASP A 148 -20.12 -0.41 -19.21
N GLU A 149 -19.23 -0.39 -18.21
CA GLU A 149 -18.89 0.85 -17.49
C GLU A 149 -18.20 1.87 -18.41
N GLY A 150 -17.28 1.43 -19.26
CA GLY A 150 -16.63 2.30 -20.22
C GLY A 150 -17.62 2.90 -21.23
N ARG A 151 -18.58 2.08 -21.70
CA ARG A 151 -19.65 2.55 -22.58
C ARG A 151 -20.56 3.55 -21.88
N LYS A 152 -21.01 3.28 -20.65
CA LYS A 152 -21.84 4.22 -19.87
C LYS A 152 -21.17 5.58 -19.70
N LEU A 153 -19.87 5.60 -19.40
CA LEU A 153 -19.12 6.83 -19.25
C LEU A 153 -19.10 7.64 -20.55
N LEU A 154 -18.72 7.02 -21.69
CA LEU A 154 -18.66 7.72 -22.97
C LEU A 154 -20.04 8.14 -23.49
N ASP A 155 -21.05 7.27 -23.37
CA ASP A 155 -22.43 7.53 -23.81
C ASP A 155 -23.12 8.61 -22.95
N SER A 156 -22.55 8.98 -21.79
CA SER A 156 -23.05 10.09 -20.97
C SER A 156 -23.00 11.43 -21.73
N GLY A 157 -22.11 11.58 -22.70
CA GLY A 157 -21.89 12.81 -23.45
C GLY A 157 -21.36 13.98 -22.60
N LYS A 158 -20.93 13.72 -21.36
CA LYS A 158 -20.42 14.73 -20.41
C LYS A 158 -18.91 14.96 -20.49
N GLY A 159 -18.22 14.26 -21.40
CA GLY A 159 -16.77 14.37 -21.54
C GLY A 159 -16.35 15.73 -22.10
N ILE A 160 -15.45 16.41 -21.40
CA ILE A 160 -14.86 17.69 -21.78
C ILE A 160 -13.55 17.40 -22.52
N GLN A 161 -13.41 17.91 -23.74
CA GLN A 161 -12.18 17.71 -24.52
C GLN A 161 -11.05 18.56 -23.95
N THR A 162 -9.92 17.94 -23.62
CA THR A 162 -8.68 18.60 -23.19
C THR A 162 -7.52 18.23 -24.11
N GLU A 163 -6.34 18.83 -23.90
CA GLU A 163 -5.11 18.46 -24.61
C GLU A 163 -4.59 17.06 -24.21
N TYR A 164 -5.00 16.55 -23.04
CA TYR A 164 -4.57 15.25 -22.51
C TYR A 164 -5.57 14.12 -22.83
N GLY A 165 -6.79 14.44 -23.25
CA GLY A 165 -7.85 13.46 -23.48
C GLY A 165 -9.23 13.97 -23.09
N LEU A 166 -10.16 13.06 -22.89
CA LEU A 166 -11.53 13.37 -22.52
C LEU A 166 -11.68 13.34 -20.99
N LEU A 167 -11.97 14.49 -20.39
CA LEU A 167 -12.09 14.68 -18.95
C LEU A 167 -13.56 14.60 -18.52
N PHE A 168 -13.86 13.81 -17.50
CA PHE A 168 -15.20 13.66 -16.93
C PHE A 168 -15.22 14.13 -15.49
N VAL A 169 -16.27 14.85 -15.09
CA VAL A 169 -16.51 15.21 -13.69
C VAL A 169 -17.45 14.20 -13.07
N ASN A 170 -17.00 13.54 -12.00
CA ASN A 170 -17.78 12.61 -11.20
C ASN A 170 -18.61 13.41 -10.19
N GLU A 171 -19.81 13.84 -10.62
CA GLU A 171 -20.68 14.75 -9.85
C GLU A 171 -21.07 14.24 -8.45
N ASP A 172 -21.08 12.91 -8.26
CA ASP A 172 -21.36 12.28 -6.97
C ASP A 172 -20.21 12.38 -5.96
N ILE A 173 -19.03 12.86 -6.38
CA ILE A 173 -17.85 13.03 -5.54
C ILE A 173 -17.62 14.54 -5.32
N GLU A 174 -17.74 14.96 -4.07
CA GLU A 174 -17.51 16.36 -3.68
C GLU A 174 -16.03 16.72 -3.68
N PHE A 175 -15.72 18.01 -3.84
CA PHE A 175 -14.35 18.53 -3.82
C PHE A 175 -14.07 18.94 -2.38
N SER A 176 -13.27 18.13 -1.70
CA SER A 176 -12.97 18.28 -0.29
C SER A 176 -11.81 19.24 -0.04
N GLU A 177 -12.00 20.18 0.87
CA GLU A 177 -10.92 21.04 1.35
C GLU A 177 -10.11 20.32 2.43
N VAL A 178 -9.03 19.63 2.02
CA VAL A 178 -8.11 18.92 2.93
C VAL A 178 -7.00 19.86 3.43
N PHE A 179 -6.45 20.69 2.53
CA PHE A 179 -5.52 21.76 2.84
C PHE A 179 -6.26 23.08 3.10
N ASN A 180 -6.18 23.55 4.35
CA ASN A 180 -6.86 24.77 4.80
C ASN A 180 -6.13 26.07 4.43
N GLY A 181 -4.90 26.00 3.91
CA GLY A 181 -4.05 27.14 3.56
C GLY A 181 -3.02 27.52 4.63
N THR A 182 -3.01 26.83 5.78
CA THR A 182 -2.11 27.11 6.92
C THR A 182 -1.33 25.89 7.36
N THR A 183 -2.01 24.77 7.61
CA THR A 183 -1.38 23.52 8.08
C THR A 183 -1.32 22.49 6.97
N PHE A 184 -0.22 21.74 6.89
CA PHE A 184 0.00 20.78 5.83
C PHE A 184 -0.59 19.41 6.16
N PRO A 185 -1.44 18.81 5.30
CA PRO A 185 -1.90 17.45 5.47
C PRO A 185 -0.71 16.49 5.53
N GLY A 186 -0.81 15.46 6.39
CA GLY A 186 0.23 14.47 6.55
C GLY A 186 0.58 13.80 5.22
N TYR A 187 1.85 13.88 4.83
CA TYR A 187 2.37 13.30 3.60
C TYR A 187 3.79 12.78 3.85
N TYR A 188 3.92 11.46 3.87
CA TYR A 188 5.20 10.78 4.08
C TYR A 188 5.98 10.78 2.77
N CYS A 189 7.07 11.53 2.73
CA CYS A 189 7.82 11.78 1.50
C CYS A 189 9.32 11.77 1.68
N ASP A 190 9.80 11.68 2.93
CA ASP A 190 11.22 11.61 3.22
C ASP A 190 11.64 10.15 3.43
N PRO A 191 12.34 9.52 2.46
CA PRO A 191 12.77 8.13 2.58
C PRO A 191 13.84 7.92 3.66
N ASP A 192 14.54 8.99 4.07
CA ASP A 192 15.55 8.96 5.12
C ASP A 192 14.95 9.21 6.51
N SER A 193 13.64 9.53 6.58
CA SER A 193 12.94 9.68 7.84
C SER A 193 12.83 8.34 8.58
N THR A 194 13.09 8.40 9.89
CA THR A 194 13.02 7.25 10.78
C THR A 194 11.73 7.20 11.58
N ALA A 195 11.17 8.35 11.92
CA ALA A 195 9.90 8.45 12.64
C ALA A 195 9.15 9.69 12.16
N ALA A 196 7.83 9.68 12.27
CA ALA A 196 7.02 10.88 12.09
C ALA A 196 6.31 11.23 13.40
N VAL A 197 6.24 12.52 13.71
CA VAL A 197 5.56 13.03 14.89
C VAL A 197 4.37 13.86 14.45
N GLU A 198 3.18 13.43 14.84
CA GLU A 198 1.96 14.20 14.68
C GLU A 198 1.85 15.20 15.85
N ILE A 199 1.75 16.49 15.52
CA ILE A 199 1.60 17.58 16.48
C ILE A 199 0.21 18.18 16.31
N SER A 200 -0.65 18.05 17.32
CA SER A 200 -2.03 18.52 17.27
C SER A 200 -2.32 19.64 18.28
N TYR A 201 -3.03 20.68 17.85
CA TYR A 201 -3.50 21.80 18.67
C TYR A 201 -4.82 22.37 18.13
N CYS A 202 -5.84 22.56 18.98
CA CYS A 202 -7.13 23.16 18.61
C CYS A 202 -7.76 22.63 17.30
N ASN A 203 -7.76 21.31 17.12
CA ASN A 203 -8.22 20.57 15.92
C ASN A 203 -7.38 20.73 14.66
N LEU A 204 -6.27 21.45 14.72
CA LEU A 204 -5.25 21.46 13.68
C LEU A 204 -4.20 20.41 14.01
N THR A 205 -3.64 19.82 12.95
CA THR A 205 -2.58 18.83 13.02
C THR A 205 -1.51 19.18 12.00
N GLU A 206 -0.25 19.01 12.38
CA GLU A 206 0.92 19.02 11.50
C GLU A 206 1.69 17.70 11.68
N LEU A 207 2.24 17.16 10.59
CA LEU A 207 3.10 15.99 10.62
C LEU A 207 4.56 16.41 10.38
N VAL A 208 5.46 16.00 11.25
CA VAL A 208 6.91 16.25 11.08
C VAL A 208 7.65 14.92 10.98
N GLU A 209 8.22 14.65 9.80
CA GLU A 209 9.16 13.55 9.57
C GLU A 209 10.52 13.89 10.20
N LEU A 210 11.10 12.94 10.96
CA LEU A 210 12.37 13.08 11.69
C LEU A 210 13.34 11.95 11.28
N PRO A 211 14.66 12.20 11.25
CA PRO A 211 15.32 13.46 11.58
C PRO A 211 15.17 14.52 10.48
N CYS A 212 15.02 15.78 10.86
CA CYS A 212 14.87 16.91 9.92
C CYS A 212 15.63 18.17 10.36
N GLU A 213 15.67 19.19 9.53
CA GLU A 213 16.19 20.51 9.92
C GLU A 213 15.31 21.14 11.01
N ASP A 214 15.91 21.80 12.01
CA ASP A 214 15.16 22.32 13.18
C ASP A 214 14.12 23.37 12.79
N ILE A 215 14.35 24.08 11.68
CA ILE A 215 13.40 25.05 11.15
C ILE A 215 12.11 24.38 10.65
N THR A 216 12.15 23.14 10.15
CA THR A 216 10.95 22.36 9.79
C THR A 216 10.02 22.21 11.00
N ILE A 217 10.57 21.87 12.16
CA ILE A 217 9.81 21.77 13.42
C ILE A 217 9.23 23.14 13.81
N LYS A 218 10.02 24.21 13.70
CA LYS A 218 9.56 25.57 14.03
C LYS A 218 8.42 26.03 13.11
N LYS A 219 8.48 25.70 11.81
CA LYS A 219 7.43 26.02 10.83
C LYS A 219 6.13 25.28 11.15
N ALA A 220 6.19 23.98 11.46
CA ALA A 220 5.01 23.22 11.89
C ALA A 220 4.34 23.84 13.13
N LEU A 221 5.12 24.21 14.15
CA LEU A 221 4.59 24.90 15.33
C LEU A 221 3.98 26.28 15.00
N CYS A 222 4.59 27.00 14.06
CA CYS A 222 4.08 28.28 13.57
C CYS A 222 2.75 28.12 12.82
N GLY A 223 2.62 27.09 11.97
CA GLY A 223 1.39 26.77 11.22
C GLY A 223 0.21 26.45 12.14
N LEU A 224 0.47 25.76 13.26
CA LEU A 224 -0.53 25.50 14.30
C LEU A 224 -0.93 26.75 15.11
N GLY A 225 -0.21 27.86 14.97
CA GLY A 225 -0.42 29.09 15.75
C GLY A 225 -0.07 28.92 17.23
N VAL A 226 0.84 28.01 17.56
CA VAL A 226 1.17 27.63 18.94
C VAL A 226 2.34 28.45 19.48
N GLY A 227 2.18 29.01 20.68
CA GLY A 227 3.26 29.71 21.39
C GLY A 227 4.23 28.79 22.13
N SER A 228 3.80 27.58 22.49
CA SER A 228 4.65 26.56 23.14
C SER A 228 4.22 25.14 22.81
N ILE A 229 5.17 24.28 22.44
CA ILE A 229 4.92 22.85 22.19
C ILE A 229 4.30 22.10 23.39
N LYS A 230 4.43 22.66 24.60
CA LYS A 230 3.82 22.09 25.82
C LYS A 230 2.30 22.05 25.76
N ASP A 231 1.70 22.93 24.96
CA ASP A 231 0.26 23.00 24.76
C ASP A 231 -0.24 22.01 23.69
N CYS A 232 0.68 21.36 22.96
CA CYS A 232 0.35 20.42 21.89
C CYS A 232 0.17 18.98 22.40
N LYS A 233 -0.74 18.24 21.77
CA LYS A 233 -0.73 16.78 21.79
C LYS A 233 0.32 16.30 20.79
N LEU A 234 1.14 15.32 21.19
CA LEU A 234 2.10 14.69 20.30
C LEU A 234 1.74 13.21 20.19
N ASP A 235 1.70 12.70 18.98
CA ASP A 235 1.68 11.27 18.70
C ASP A 235 2.86 10.90 17.81
N VAL A 236 3.26 9.64 17.84
CA VAL A 236 4.41 9.13 17.08
C VAL A 236 3.89 8.05 16.17
N ASP A 237 4.16 8.22 14.88
CA ASP A 237 4.06 7.18 13.88
C ASP A 237 5.45 6.62 13.56
N TYR A 238 5.53 5.30 13.51
CA TYR A 238 6.77 4.59 13.28
C TYR A 238 6.84 4.21 11.80
N THR A 239 7.63 4.97 11.04
CA THR A 239 7.90 4.62 9.63
C THR A 239 8.81 3.39 9.53
N GLN A 240 9.57 3.08 10.60
CA GLN A 240 10.51 1.96 10.68
C GLN A 240 10.23 1.02 11.85
N ASN A 241 10.70 -0.23 11.74
CA ASN A 241 10.55 -1.24 12.78
C ASN A 241 11.67 -1.14 13.84
N PHE A 242 11.47 -0.27 14.83
CA PHE A 242 12.40 -0.07 15.94
C PHE A 242 12.32 -1.19 16.98
N SER A 243 13.44 -1.46 17.64
CA SER A 243 13.45 -2.33 18.83
C SER A 243 12.60 -1.77 19.96
N GLY A 244 12.14 -2.63 20.88
CA GLY A 244 11.37 -2.20 22.05
C GLY A 244 12.01 -1.02 22.83
N GLU A 245 13.33 -1.06 23.04
CA GLU A 245 14.08 0.02 23.69
C GLU A 245 13.97 1.36 22.91
N TRP A 246 14.14 1.32 21.60
CA TRP A 246 14.05 2.51 20.75
C TRP A 246 12.62 3.01 20.61
N ARG A 247 11.62 2.11 20.54
CA ARG A 247 10.21 2.49 20.55
C ARG A 247 9.85 3.27 21.81
N GLU A 248 10.31 2.82 22.98
CA GLU A 248 10.12 3.52 24.25
C GLU A 248 10.81 4.89 24.27
N LYS A 249 12.07 4.96 23.82
CA LYS A 249 12.82 6.23 23.72
C LYS A 249 12.14 7.25 22.81
N ILE A 250 11.68 6.83 21.64
CA ILE A 250 10.99 7.72 20.69
C ILE A 250 9.61 8.11 21.25
N SER A 251 8.85 7.15 21.79
CA SER A 251 7.53 7.42 22.39
C SER A 251 7.60 8.33 23.63
N ALA A 252 8.76 8.45 24.28
CA ALA A 252 8.94 9.38 25.40
C ALA A 252 8.58 10.82 25.03
N VAL A 253 8.72 11.21 23.75
CA VAL A 253 8.36 12.56 23.26
C VAL A 253 6.90 12.94 23.54
N LYS A 254 5.99 11.95 23.58
CA LYS A 254 4.57 12.17 23.89
C LYS A 254 4.39 12.81 25.27
N HIS A 255 5.27 12.46 26.21
CA HIS A 255 5.27 12.93 27.59
C HIS A 255 6.27 14.07 27.83
N THR A 256 7.49 13.97 27.30
CA THR A 256 8.54 14.98 27.52
C THR A 256 8.25 16.28 26.77
N LYS A 257 7.50 16.21 25.67
CA LYS A 257 7.25 17.33 24.73
C LYS A 257 8.54 17.90 24.15
N ASP A 258 9.62 17.13 24.15
CA ASP A 258 10.94 17.55 23.66
C ASP A 258 11.22 16.98 22.27
N ILE A 259 10.52 17.52 21.27
CA ILE A 259 10.70 17.09 19.87
C ILE A 259 12.08 17.47 19.32
N PHE A 260 12.69 18.56 19.79
CA PHE A 260 14.03 18.97 19.35
C PHE A 260 15.09 18.01 19.90
N GLY A 261 14.94 17.59 21.17
CA GLY A 261 15.76 16.53 21.75
C GLY A 261 15.62 15.21 20.99
N LEU A 262 14.40 14.81 20.65
CA LEU A 262 14.16 13.62 19.81
C LEU A 262 14.84 13.76 18.43
N ASN A 263 14.65 14.90 17.76
CA ASN A 263 15.26 15.17 16.46
C ASN A 263 16.78 15.07 16.51
N ASN A 264 17.41 15.66 17.53
CA ASN A 264 18.86 15.57 17.72
C ASN A 264 19.32 14.14 18.02
N MET A 265 18.59 13.40 18.88
CA MET A 265 18.88 12.00 19.19
C MET A 265 18.90 11.15 17.92
N LEU A 266 17.88 11.28 17.06
CA LEU A 266 17.77 10.54 15.80
C LEU A 266 18.86 10.92 14.77
N LYS A 267 19.41 12.14 14.84
CA LYS A 267 20.54 12.57 13.99
C LYS A 267 21.89 11.99 14.43
N THR A 268 22.08 11.76 15.74
CA THR A 268 23.42 11.49 16.31
C THR A 268 23.65 10.06 16.74
N GLU A 269 22.60 9.36 17.13
CA GLU A 269 22.73 8.00 17.65
C GLU A 269 22.58 6.96 16.55
N GLU A 270 23.37 5.89 16.62
CA GLU A 270 23.15 4.71 15.79
C GLU A 270 21.86 4.03 16.24
N ILE A 271 20.80 4.28 15.49
CA ILE A 271 19.49 3.70 15.73
C ILE A 271 19.60 2.20 15.56
N ARG A 272 19.43 1.48 16.68
CA ARG A 272 19.29 0.02 16.62
C ARG A 272 17.88 -0.28 16.17
N MET A 273 17.75 -0.47 14.86
CA MET A 273 16.63 -1.23 14.32
C MET A 273 16.61 -2.58 15.04
N GLU A 274 15.42 -3.14 15.24
CA GLU A 274 15.36 -4.48 15.80
C GLU A 274 16.04 -5.42 14.80
N GLN A 275 17.30 -5.81 15.07
CA GLN A 275 17.87 -7.05 14.56
C GLN A 275 17.29 -8.18 15.40
N THR A 276 15.97 -8.29 15.42
CA THR A 276 15.34 -9.60 15.48
C THR A 276 15.93 -10.33 14.28
N GLU A 277 16.40 -11.57 14.45
CA GLU A 277 16.51 -12.43 13.26
C GLU A 277 15.18 -12.28 12.54
N SER A 278 15.24 -11.71 11.32
CA SER A 278 14.06 -11.28 10.59
C SER A 278 13.00 -12.37 10.71
N VAL A 279 11.80 -12.00 11.18
CA VAL A 279 10.71 -12.98 11.36
C VAL A 279 10.52 -13.75 10.05
N PHE A 280 10.67 -13.05 8.93
CA PHE A 280 10.81 -13.61 7.60
C PHE A 280 12.00 -14.58 7.45
N MET A 281 13.25 -14.20 7.76
CA MET A 281 14.41 -15.09 7.62
C MET A 281 14.35 -16.35 8.49
N ASN A 282 13.86 -16.23 9.72
CA ASN A 282 13.67 -17.38 10.61
C ASN A 282 12.59 -18.31 10.10
N GLU A 283 11.51 -17.74 9.60
CA GLU A 283 10.42 -18.52 9.04
C GLU A 283 10.78 -19.14 7.68
N VAL A 284 11.55 -18.45 6.83
CA VAL A 284 12.11 -18.99 5.59
C VAL A 284 13.01 -20.18 5.90
N LYS A 285 13.93 -20.04 6.86
CA LYS A 285 14.80 -21.14 7.30
C LYS A 285 13.98 -22.33 7.78
N ARG A 286 12.97 -22.10 8.63
CA ARG A 286 12.09 -23.16 9.16
C ARG A 286 11.31 -23.85 8.04
N SER A 287 10.69 -23.07 7.16
CA SER A 287 9.87 -23.58 6.06
C SER A 287 10.71 -24.39 5.08
N LEU A 288 11.92 -23.95 4.74
CA LEU A 288 12.84 -24.70 3.88
C LEU A 288 13.33 -26.00 4.53
N LEU A 289 13.64 -26.00 5.84
CA LEU A 289 13.96 -27.23 6.58
C LEU A 289 12.79 -28.23 6.57
N ASN A 290 11.56 -27.75 6.76
CA ASN A 290 10.34 -28.58 6.69
C ASN A 290 10.09 -29.15 5.28
N ASN A 291 10.56 -28.45 4.24
CA ASN A 291 10.51 -28.91 2.85
C ASN A 291 11.73 -29.80 2.46
N GLY A 292 12.55 -30.21 3.43
CA GLY A 292 13.64 -31.18 3.22
C GLY A 292 14.94 -30.58 2.67
N TYR A 293 15.11 -29.26 2.72
CA TYR A 293 16.36 -28.60 2.32
C TYR A 293 17.32 -28.45 3.50
N ASP A 294 18.63 -28.51 3.22
CA ASP A 294 19.67 -28.12 4.15
C ASP A 294 19.87 -26.59 4.10
N VAL A 295 19.79 -25.92 5.25
CA VAL A 295 19.93 -24.46 5.33
C VAL A 295 21.08 -24.08 6.27
N ALA A 296 22.07 -23.37 5.73
CA ALA A 296 23.21 -22.86 6.51
C ALA A 296 23.31 -21.33 6.39
N LYS A 297 23.65 -20.66 7.50
CA LYS A 297 23.88 -19.20 7.50
C LYS A 297 25.25 -18.90 6.91
N ASN A 298 25.31 -18.02 5.91
CA ASN A 298 26.54 -17.56 5.26
C ASN A 298 26.49 -16.03 5.13
N GLY A 299 27.04 -15.33 6.14
CA GLY A 299 26.89 -13.88 6.27
C GLY A 299 25.41 -13.49 6.40
N ASP A 300 24.97 -12.56 5.56
CA ASP A 300 23.59 -12.05 5.51
C ASP A 300 22.63 -12.95 4.72
N PHE A 301 23.09 -14.10 4.25
CA PHE A 301 22.29 -15.03 3.43
C PHE A 301 22.05 -16.37 4.13
N LEU A 302 20.91 -16.97 3.83
CA LEU A 302 20.66 -18.40 3.98
C LEU A 302 21.11 -19.11 2.71
N MET A 303 22.13 -19.95 2.83
CA MET A 303 22.55 -20.88 1.78
C MET A 303 21.67 -22.12 1.86
N VAL A 304 20.92 -22.37 0.79
CA VAL A 304 19.97 -23.49 0.68
C VAL A 304 20.58 -24.55 -0.22
N SER A 305 20.67 -25.77 0.29
CA SER A 305 21.27 -26.92 -0.39
C SER A 305 20.34 -28.12 -0.35
N LEU A 306 20.45 -28.99 -1.36
CA LEU A 306 19.79 -30.28 -1.40
C LEU A 306 20.82 -31.34 -1.81
N ASN A 307 20.96 -32.41 -1.01
CA ASN A 307 21.92 -33.48 -1.26
C ASN A 307 23.38 -32.98 -1.46
N GLY A 308 23.78 -31.97 -0.68
CA GLY A 308 25.12 -31.38 -0.74
C GLY A 308 25.38 -30.44 -1.94
N ARG A 309 24.39 -30.17 -2.80
CA ARG A 309 24.48 -29.16 -3.85
C ARG A 309 23.74 -27.90 -3.43
N THR A 310 24.39 -26.75 -3.54
CA THR A 310 23.77 -25.46 -3.29
C THR A 310 22.82 -25.10 -4.43
N ALA A 311 21.58 -24.78 -4.09
CA ALA A 311 20.51 -24.44 -5.03
C ALA A 311 20.22 -22.93 -5.05
N ALA A 312 20.21 -22.28 -3.88
CA ALA A 312 19.87 -20.86 -3.78
C ALA A 312 20.52 -20.16 -2.58
N PHE A 313 20.58 -18.84 -2.65
CA PHE A 313 20.85 -17.96 -1.53
C PHE A 313 19.66 -17.03 -1.30
N VAL A 314 19.20 -16.92 -0.05
CA VAL A 314 18.06 -16.07 0.34
C VAL A 314 18.50 -15.03 1.35
N ASN A 315 18.09 -13.78 1.19
CA ASN A 315 18.14 -12.76 2.25
C ASN A 315 16.83 -11.96 2.30
N ASP A 316 16.76 -10.95 3.18
CA ASP A 316 15.57 -10.12 3.40
C ASP A 316 15.07 -9.34 2.17
N ILE A 317 15.90 -9.14 1.15
CA ILE A 317 15.61 -8.21 0.03
C ILE A 317 15.67 -8.92 -1.34
N ARG A 318 16.34 -10.07 -1.44
CA ARG A 318 16.63 -10.75 -2.70
C ARG A 318 16.84 -12.25 -2.53
N MET A 319 16.54 -12.97 -3.61
CA MET A 319 16.89 -14.38 -3.78
C MET A 319 17.81 -14.53 -4.98
N ILE A 320 18.89 -15.29 -4.83
CA ILE A 320 19.93 -15.46 -5.86
C ILE A 320 20.03 -16.94 -6.21
N ASN A 321 19.99 -17.23 -7.51
CA ASN A 321 20.20 -18.58 -8.03
C ASN A 321 21.70 -18.93 -7.99
N ASN A 322 22.04 -20.17 -7.63
CA ASN A 322 23.41 -20.66 -7.68
C ASN A 322 23.83 -21.15 -9.08
N SER A 323 22.86 -21.39 -9.98
CA SER A 323 23.10 -21.67 -11.39
C SER A 323 22.80 -20.44 -12.25
N ASN A 324 23.53 -20.26 -13.36
CA ASN A 324 23.24 -19.19 -14.35
C ASN A 324 21.97 -19.47 -15.18
N ASP A 325 21.15 -20.44 -14.76
CA ASP A 325 19.96 -20.89 -15.48
C ASP A 325 18.72 -20.79 -14.56
N ASN A 326 17.85 -19.81 -14.86
CA ASN A 326 16.63 -19.56 -14.09
C ASN A 326 15.51 -20.61 -14.33
N SER A 327 15.80 -21.68 -15.08
CA SER A 327 14.88 -22.82 -15.32
C SER A 327 15.09 -24.02 -14.37
N ASP A 328 15.95 -23.87 -13.37
CA ASP A 328 16.19 -24.90 -12.35
C ASP A 328 14.92 -25.13 -11.49
N ASP A 329 14.34 -26.33 -11.58
CA ASP A 329 13.09 -26.73 -10.91
C ASP A 329 13.22 -26.59 -9.38
N GLU A 330 14.40 -26.92 -8.83
CA GLU A 330 14.69 -26.74 -7.41
C GLU A 330 14.68 -25.26 -6.99
N TYR A 331 15.22 -24.36 -7.81
CA TYR A 331 15.19 -22.92 -7.53
C TYR A 331 13.76 -22.36 -7.55
N LEU A 332 12.91 -22.85 -8.48
CA LEU A 332 11.50 -22.45 -8.55
C LEU A 332 10.69 -22.92 -7.33
N LYS A 333 10.95 -24.13 -6.83
CA LYS A 333 10.35 -24.65 -5.58
C LYS A 333 10.76 -23.80 -4.38
N ILE A 334 12.05 -23.51 -4.23
CA ILE A 334 12.56 -22.62 -3.17
C ILE A 334 11.94 -21.23 -3.28
N LYS A 335 11.84 -20.67 -4.50
CA LYS A 335 11.18 -19.38 -4.76
C LYS A 335 9.72 -19.38 -4.31
N GLY A 336 8.99 -20.47 -4.55
CA GLY A 336 7.60 -20.63 -4.12
C GLY A 336 7.47 -20.57 -2.60
N VAL A 337 8.32 -21.31 -1.89
CA VAL A 337 8.38 -21.30 -0.41
C VAL A 337 8.68 -19.90 0.11
N VAL A 338 9.74 -19.26 -0.39
CA VAL A 338 10.16 -17.91 0.05
C VAL A 338 9.08 -16.88 -0.24
N ARG A 339 8.41 -16.94 -1.41
CA ARG A 339 7.32 -16.03 -1.76
C ARG A 339 6.12 -16.19 -0.83
N SER A 340 5.75 -17.41 -0.50
CA SER A 340 4.66 -17.69 0.45
C SER A 340 4.99 -17.11 1.83
N VAL A 341 6.20 -17.36 2.34
CA VAL A 341 6.68 -16.79 3.61
C VAL A 341 6.66 -15.27 3.60
N ASN A 342 7.16 -14.66 2.52
CA ASN A 342 7.17 -13.22 2.36
C ASN A 342 5.76 -12.61 2.41
N GLU A 343 4.77 -13.28 1.82
CA GLU A 343 3.38 -12.80 1.80
C GLU A 343 2.82 -12.62 3.21
N TYR A 344 2.88 -13.67 4.04
CA TYR A 344 2.28 -13.60 5.37
C TYR A 344 3.15 -12.87 6.39
N CYS A 345 4.49 -12.88 6.25
CA CYS A 345 5.35 -12.04 7.09
C CYS A 345 5.07 -10.55 6.85
N ASN A 346 4.97 -10.12 5.59
CA ASN A 346 4.62 -8.73 5.26
C ASN A 346 3.21 -8.35 5.77
N ALA A 347 2.23 -9.25 5.63
CA ALA A 347 0.89 -9.02 6.17
C ALA A 347 0.92 -8.84 7.69
N TYR A 348 1.67 -9.70 8.39
CA TYR A 348 1.84 -9.64 9.84
C TYR A 348 2.53 -8.35 10.29
N GLU A 349 3.67 -8.00 9.70
CA GLU A 349 4.46 -6.82 10.09
C GLU A 349 3.71 -5.50 9.89
N LYS A 350 2.86 -5.42 8.86
CA LYS A 350 2.03 -4.24 8.57
C LYS A 350 0.72 -4.19 9.36
N SER A 351 0.33 -5.31 9.97
CA SER A 351 -0.96 -5.41 10.65
C SER A 351 -0.90 -4.92 12.10
N PRO A 352 -1.95 -4.23 12.59
CA PRO A 352 -2.01 -3.79 13.98
C PRO A 352 -2.26 -4.97 14.93
N LEU A 353 -1.85 -4.81 16.19
CA LEU A 353 -2.19 -5.75 17.26
C LEU A 353 -3.72 -5.87 17.40
N LEU A 354 -4.23 -7.09 17.45
CA LEU A 354 -5.66 -7.37 17.58
C LEU A 354 -6.14 -6.99 18.99
N LYS A 355 -7.01 -5.98 19.05
CA LYS A 355 -7.66 -5.56 20.29
C LYS A 355 -8.96 -6.35 20.50
N ALA A 356 -8.97 -7.22 21.50
CA ALA A 356 -10.14 -7.98 21.92
C ALA A 356 -10.10 -8.24 23.44
N GLU A 357 -11.22 -7.98 24.13
CA GLU A 357 -11.38 -8.26 25.55
C GLU A 357 -11.22 -9.76 25.84
N GLY A 358 -10.39 -10.10 26.82
CA GLY A 358 -10.14 -11.48 27.23
C GLY A 358 -9.21 -12.29 26.30
N LEU A 359 -8.71 -11.70 25.21
CA LEU A 359 -7.71 -12.33 24.35
C LEU A 359 -6.33 -12.27 25.02
N THR A 360 -5.76 -13.44 25.28
CA THR A 360 -4.40 -13.58 25.79
C THR A 360 -3.44 -13.93 24.66
N GLY A 361 -2.52 -13.03 24.33
CA GLY A 361 -1.46 -13.24 23.35
C GLY A 361 -1.38 -12.16 22.28
N ASP A 362 -0.19 -12.02 21.70
CA ASP A 362 0.14 -10.95 20.76
C ASP A 362 -0.28 -11.30 19.32
N TYR A 363 -1.58 -11.53 19.12
CA TYR A 363 -2.11 -11.75 17.78
C TYR A 363 -2.21 -10.42 17.04
N HIS A 364 -1.80 -10.39 15.78
CA HIS A 364 -2.01 -9.28 14.87
C HIS A 364 -3.19 -9.55 13.95
N CYS A 365 -3.98 -8.52 13.67
CA CYS A 365 -5.17 -8.61 12.82
C CYS A 365 -4.79 -8.44 11.34
N LEU A 366 -4.58 -9.55 10.63
CA LEU A 366 -4.20 -9.53 9.22
C LEU A 366 -5.34 -9.01 8.32
N SER A 367 -6.59 -9.37 8.63
CA SER A 367 -7.78 -8.92 7.91
C SER A 367 -9.02 -9.07 8.78
N GLU A 368 -10.03 -8.23 8.56
CA GLU A 368 -11.33 -8.34 9.23
C GLU A 368 -12.45 -7.99 8.24
N PHE A 369 -13.43 -8.87 8.10
CA PHE A 369 -14.58 -8.67 7.23
C PHE A 369 -15.81 -9.36 7.80
N ASN A 370 -16.95 -8.66 7.79
CA ASN A 370 -18.25 -9.18 8.22
C ASN A 370 -18.22 -9.87 9.61
N GLY A 371 -17.52 -9.24 10.56
CA GLY A 371 -17.35 -9.78 11.91
C GLY A 371 -16.46 -11.02 12.01
N THR A 372 -15.81 -11.46 10.93
CA THR A 372 -14.76 -12.49 10.97
C THR A 372 -13.39 -11.83 10.93
N VAL A 373 -12.46 -12.29 11.75
CA VAL A 373 -11.08 -11.81 11.87
C VAL A 373 -10.14 -12.91 11.40
N LEU A 374 -9.22 -12.62 10.48
CA LEU A 374 -8.02 -13.40 10.23
C LEU A 374 -6.88 -12.76 11.02
N ALA A 375 -6.30 -13.52 11.95
CA ALA A 375 -5.21 -13.08 12.77
C ALA A 375 -4.02 -14.05 12.70
N ALA A 376 -2.85 -13.55 13.06
CA ALA A 376 -1.64 -14.34 13.13
C ALA A 376 -0.80 -13.99 14.34
N LYS A 377 -0.03 -14.98 14.82
CA LYS A 377 0.95 -14.81 15.89
C LYS A 377 2.24 -15.49 15.48
N SER A 378 3.36 -14.77 15.60
CA SER A 378 4.68 -15.36 15.46
C SER A 378 5.12 -16.00 16.78
N THR A 379 5.63 -17.23 16.73
CA THR A 379 6.14 -17.98 17.88
C THR A 379 7.52 -18.56 17.58
N GLU A 380 8.23 -19.07 18.60
CA GLU A 380 9.49 -19.80 18.40
C GLU A 380 9.35 -21.05 17.52
N TYR A 381 8.12 -21.57 17.38
CA TYR A 381 7.80 -22.72 16.54
C TYR A 381 7.29 -22.34 15.16
N GLY A 382 7.20 -21.04 14.85
CA GLY A 382 6.68 -20.48 13.59
C GLY A 382 5.36 -19.74 13.76
N PHE A 383 4.72 -19.45 12.61
CA PHE A 383 3.44 -18.76 12.59
C PHE A 383 2.28 -19.68 12.97
N GLU A 384 1.39 -19.14 13.79
CA GLU A 384 0.06 -19.66 14.03
C GLU A 384 -0.95 -18.67 13.41
N PHE A 385 -1.79 -19.17 12.52
CA PHE A 385 -2.88 -18.40 11.93
C PHE A 385 -4.20 -18.82 12.55
N VAL A 386 -5.12 -17.89 12.69
CA VAL A 386 -6.43 -18.16 13.28
C VAL A 386 -7.50 -17.32 12.65
N THR A 387 -8.66 -17.92 12.42
CA THR A 387 -9.87 -17.17 12.12
C THR A 387 -10.78 -17.14 13.34
N TRP A 388 -11.31 -15.98 13.68
CA TRP A 388 -12.24 -15.77 14.79
C TRP A 388 -13.49 -15.04 14.33
N GLU A 389 -14.57 -15.15 15.10
CA GLU A 389 -15.74 -14.28 15.00
C GLU A 389 -15.71 -13.24 16.11
N ARG A 390 -16.05 -11.99 15.77
CA ARG A 390 -16.33 -10.95 16.76
C ARG A 390 -17.54 -11.34 17.59
N THR A 391 -17.48 -11.03 18.88
CA THR A 391 -18.67 -11.09 19.73
C THR A 391 -19.72 -10.09 19.25
N PHE A 392 -20.98 -10.29 19.62
CA PHE A 392 -22.09 -9.41 19.20
C PHE A 392 -21.86 -7.92 19.53
N ASP A 393 -21.15 -7.62 20.61
CA ASP A 393 -20.78 -6.26 21.03
C ASP A 393 -19.48 -5.74 20.40
N ASN A 394 -18.84 -6.52 19.52
CA ASN A 394 -17.55 -6.28 18.86
C ASN A 394 -16.36 -6.08 19.82
N LYS A 395 -16.51 -6.42 21.11
CA LYS A 395 -15.45 -6.21 22.11
C LYS A 395 -14.48 -7.37 22.21
N GLY A 396 -14.92 -8.59 21.96
CA GLY A 396 -14.14 -9.81 22.06
C GLY A 396 -14.10 -10.60 20.76
N VAL A 397 -13.44 -11.76 20.82
CA VAL A 397 -13.43 -12.76 19.76
C VAL A 397 -13.85 -14.12 20.29
N THR A 398 -14.46 -14.95 19.45
CA THR A 398 -14.95 -16.29 19.77
C THR A 398 -14.84 -17.22 18.55
N GLN A 399 -15.09 -18.52 18.75
CA GLN A 399 -15.10 -19.53 17.70
C GLN A 399 -13.82 -19.54 16.84
N GLY A 400 -12.67 -19.83 17.47
CA GLY A 400 -11.38 -19.85 16.79
C GLY A 400 -11.14 -21.11 15.96
N ASN A 401 -10.80 -20.95 14.68
CA ASN A 401 -10.24 -22.02 13.85
C ASN A 401 -8.76 -21.73 13.62
N TYR A 402 -7.89 -22.65 14.02
CA TYR A 402 -6.44 -22.47 14.00
C TYR A 402 -5.81 -23.23 12.83
N TYR A 403 -4.79 -22.65 12.23
CA TYR A 403 -4.10 -23.15 11.06
C TYR A 403 -2.60 -22.97 11.21
N SER A 404 -1.84 -23.96 10.74
CA SER A 404 -0.39 -23.86 10.53
C SER A 404 -0.03 -23.43 9.11
N ASP A 405 -0.98 -23.53 8.18
CA ASP A 405 -0.82 -23.17 6.76
C ASP A 405 -1.61 -21.89 6.45
N TYR A 406 -0.93 -20.92 5.84
CA TYR A 406 -1.52 -19.62 5.55
C TYR A 406 -2.60 -19.66 4.45
N SER A 407 -2.44 -20.54 3.46
CA SER A 407 -3.44 -20.69 2.39
C SER A 407 -4.74 -21.26 2.94
N ALA A 408 -4.65 -22.30 3.79
CA ALA A 408 -5.81 -22.85 4.50
C ALA A 408 -6.48 -21.81 5.42
N ALA A 409 -5.69 -20.94 6.07
CA ALA A 409 -6.23 -19.84 6.86
C ALA A 409 -7.01 -18.83 6.01
N LYS A 410 -6.50 -18.48 4.82
CA LYS A 410 -7.19 -17.60 3.86
C LYS A 410 -8.50 -18.21 3.35
N GLU A 411 -8.50 -19.49 2.99
CA GLU A 411 -9.72 -20.21 2.58
C GLU A 411 -10.76 -20.25 3.71
N GLY A 412 -10.30 -20.55 4.92
CA GLY A 412 -11.12 -20.51 6.13
C GLY A 412 -11.73 -19.14 6.36
N PHE A 413 -10.93 -18.08 6.24
CA PHE A 413 -11.38 -16.70 6.38
C PHE A 413 -12.41 -16.33 5.31
N ALA A 414 -12.12 -16.63 4.05
CA ALA A 414 -13.00 -16.31 2.93
C ALA A 414 -14.37 -16.98 3.07
N THR A 415 -14.40 -18.23 3.51
CA THR A 415 -15.65 -18.98 3.74
C THR A 415 -16.42 -18.42 4.94
N ARG A 416 -15.74 -18.20 6.07
CA ARG A 416 -16.39 -17.79 7.33
C ARG A 416 -16.89 -16.35 7.31
N SER A 417 -16.15 -15.47 6.65
CA SER A 417 -16.53 -14.06 6.49
C SER A 417 -17.65 -13.85 5.47
N GLY A 418 -17.99 -14.89 4.68
CA GLY A 418 -18.99 -14.81 3.63
C GLY A 418 -18.49 -14.12 2.35
N LEU A 419 -17.17 -13.93 2.19
CA LEU A 419 -16.56 -13.53 0.91
C LEU A 419 -16.83 -14.58 -0.19
N ILE A 420 -16.99 -15.84 0.21
CA ILE A 420 -17.42 -16.92 -0.67
C ILE A 420 -18.74 -17.49 -0.14
N ASP A 421 -19.73 -17.64 -1.03
CA ASP A 421 -20.97 -18.34 -0.71
C ASP A 421 -20.68 -19.82 -0.51
N LYS A 422 -20.76 -20.27 0.74
CA LYS A 422 -20.46 -21.66 1.13
C LYS A 422 -21.30 -22.69 0.34
N ASN A 423 -22.49 -22.32 -0.14
CA ASN A 423 -23.33 -23.21 -0.93
C ASN A 423 -22.87 -23.35 -2.40
N LYS A 424 -21.89 -22.54 -2.83
CA LYS A 424 -21.28 -22.59 -4.16
C LYS A 424 -19.92 -23.28 -4.17
N VAL A 425 -19.43 -23.75 -3.01
CA VAL A 425 -18.14 -24.41 -2.86
C VAL A 425 -18.38 -25.89 -2.56
N PHE A 426 -17.67 -26.76 -3.26
CA PHE A 426 -17.64 -28.19 -2.93
C PHE A 426 -16.49 -28.45 -1.96
N ASP A 427 -16.76 -29.19 -0.89
CA ASP A 427 -15.68 -29.68 -0.02
C ASP A 427 -14.87 -30.81 -0.68
N VAL A 428 -13.79 -31.23 -0.03
CA VAL A 428 -12.87 -32.27 -0.55
C VAL A 428 -13.59 -33.61 -0.77
N GLU A 429 -14.56 -33.97 0.09
CA GLU A 429 -15.32 -35.21 -0.05
C GLU A 429 -16.34 -35.14 -1.18
N GLU A 430 -16.99 -34.00 -1.33
CA GLU A 430 -17.92 -33.68 -2.43
C GLU A 430 -17.17 -33.67 -3.77
N LEU A 431 -16.00 -33.02 -3.87
CA LEU A 431 -15.14 -33.05 -5.06
C LEU A 431 -14.67 -34.46 -5.37
N GLY A 432 -14.25 -35.23 -4.36
CA GLY A 432 -13.87 -36.63 -4.52
C GLY A 432 -15.02 -37.49 -5.06
N SER A 433 -16.24 -37.24 -4.60
CA SER A 433 -17.45 -37.92 -5.05
C SER A 433 -17.82 -37.54 -6.48
N ILE A 434 -17.76 -36.25 -6.83
CA ILE A 434 -17.98 -35.74 -8.19
C ILE A 434 -16.96 -36.38 -9.14
N ARG A 435 -15.68 -36.42 -8.77
CA ARG A 435 -14.62 -37.08 -9.57
C ARG A 435 -14.92 -38.55 -9.81
N LYS A 436 -15.39 -39.30 -8.79
CA LYS A 436 -15.80 -40.70 -8.95
C LYS A 436 -16.95 -40.83 -9.96
N CYS A 437 -17.96 -39.97 -9.89
CA CYS A 437 -19.07 -39.96 -10.84
C CYS A 437 -18.63 -39.62 -12.27
N VAL A 438 -17.74 -38.63 -12.44
CA VAL A 438 -17.16 -38.24 -13.74
C VAL A 438 -16.39 -39.41 -14.34
N ASN A 439 -15.50 -40.04 -13.57
CA ASN A 439 -14.70 -41.19 -14.02
C ASN A 439 -15.56 -42.42 -14.34
N PHE A 440 -16.60 -42.68 -13.55
CA PHE A 440 -17.54 -43.76 -13.81
C PHE A 440 -18.28 -43.54 -15.14
N THR A 441 -18.79 -42.34 -15.35
CA THR A 441 -19.52 -41.96 -16.57
C THR A 441 -18.63 -42.08 -17.80
N ALA A 442 -17.39 -41.57 -17.72
CA ALA A 442 -16.41 -41.66 -18.81
C ALA A 442 -16.05 -43.10 -19.19
N ARG A 443 -16.09 -44.04 -18.24
CA ARG A 443 -15.72 -45.45 -18.48
C ARG A 443 -16.89 -46.33 -18.91
N HIS A 444 -18.13 -46.00 -18.56
CA HIS A 444 -19.25 -46.95 -18.63
C HIS A 444 -20.43 -46.44 -19.47
N ASN A 445 -20.45 -45.16 -19.87
CA ASN A 445 -21.48 -44.65 -20.77
C ASN A 445 -21.04 -44.81 -22.23
N GLY A 446 -21.63 -45.80 -22.92
CA GLY A 446 -21.32 -46.14 -24.32
C GLY A 446 -21.88 -45.17 -25.37
N ASP A 447 -22.74 -44.23 -24.96
CA ASP A 447 -23.38 -43.26 -25.85
C ASP A 447 -22.59 -41.94 -25.98
N LEU A 448 -21.44 -41.82 -25.30
CA LEU A 448 -20.60 -40.63 -25.35
C LEU A 448 -19.86 -40.51 -26.69
N ASN A 449 -19.86 -39.31 -27.26
CA ASN A 449 -19.00 -38.99 -28.40
C ASN A 449 -17.56 -38.66 -27.94
N PHE A 450 -16.64 -38.51 -28.89
CA PHE A 450 -15.24 -38.23 -28.60
C PHE A 450 -15.03 -36.93 -27.80
N ASP A 451 -15.76 -35.87 -28.15
CA ASP A 451 -15.64 -34.55 -27.49
C ASP A 451 -16.14 -34.61 -26.04
N ASP A 452 -17.18 -35.39 -25.76
CA ASP A 452 -17.70 -35.59 -24.40
C ASP A 452 -16.71 -36.39 -23.54
N CYS A 453 -16.04 -37.39 -24.13
CA CYS A 453 -14.96 -38.13 -23.45
C CYS A 453 -13.75 -37.23 -23.12
N GLU A 454 -13.33 -36.35 -24.03
CA GLU A 454 -12.29 -35.35 -23.77
C GLU A 454 -12.69 -34.39 -22.66
N LYS A 455 -13.91 -33.84 -22.69
CA LYS A 455 -14.42 -32.94 -21.65
C LYS A 455 -14.45 -33.58 -20.27
N LEU A 456 -14.90 -34.83 -20.17
CA LEU A 456 -14.93 -35.56 -18.89
C LEU A 456 -13.52 -35.84 -18.37
N LYS A 457 -12.57 -36.11 -19.27
CA LYS A 457 -11.16 -36.28 -18.91
C LYS A 457 -10.57 -34.98 -18.35
N THR A 458 -10.73 -33.86 -19.07
CA THR A 458 -10.27 -32.54 -18.61
C THR A 458 -10.94 -32.13 -17.29
N LEU A 459 -12.24 -32.42 -17.13
CA LEU A 459 -12.95 -32.15 -15.88
C LEU A 459 -12.39 -32.99 -14.72
N SER A 460 -12.09 -34.27 -14.95
CA SER A 460 -11.48 -35.14 -13.94
C SER A 460 -10.07 -34.68 -13.55
N GLU A 461 -9.27 -34.24 -14.53
CA GLU A 461 -7.94 -33.66 -14.31
C GLU A 461 -8.04 -32.38 -13.46
N LYS A 462 -8.92 -31.45 -13.82
CA LYS A 462 -9.16 -30.21 -13.06
C LYS A 462 -9.61 -30.47 -11.62
N ILE A 463 -10.50 -31.45 -11.40
CA ILE A 463 -10.92 -31.83 -10.03
C ILE A 463 -9.74 -32.48 -9.28
N SER A 464 -8.89 -33.25 -9.97
CA SER A 464 -7.72 -33.89 -9.35
C SER A 464 -6.69 -32.87 -8.84
N GLU A 465 -6.47 -31.79 -9.59
CA GLU A 465 -5.60 -30.67 -9.18
C GLU A 465 -6.10 -29.97 -7.91
N SER A 466 -7.41 -30.09 -7.62
CA SER A 466 -8.05 -29.49 -6.44
C SER A 466 -8.16 -30.46 -5.24
N LEU A 467 -7.70 -31.71 -5.38
CA LEU A 467 -7.73 -32.73 -4.31
C LEU A 467 -6.32 -32.97 -3.73
N PRO A 468 -6.21 -33.32 -2.43
CA PRO A 468 -4.93 -33.69 -1.82
C PRO A 468 -4.27 -34.90 -2.51
N GLU A 469 -2.93 -34.91 -2.61
CA GLU A 469 -2.16 -35.98 -3.31
C GLU A 469 -2.51 -37.41 -2.88
N GLN A 470 -2.87 -37.62 -1.61
CA GLN A 470 -3.26 -38.93 -1.08
C GLN A 470 -4.54 -39.50 -1.72
N GLN A 471 -5.46 -38.64 -2.18
CA GLN A 471 -6.73 -39.03 -2.81
C GLN A 471 -6.69 -38.98 -4.35
N GLN A 472 -5.60 -38.48 -4.92
CA GLN A 472 -5.41 -38.45 -6.38
C GLN A 472 -5.18 -39.87 -6.95
N ASN A 473 -4.58 -40.77 -6.14
CA ASN A 473 -4.14 -42.12 -6.54
C ASN A 473 -5.14 -43.25 -6.29
N ASP A 474 -6.29 -42.99 -5.67
CA ASP A 474 -7.30 -44.02 -5.42
C ASP A 474 -7.99 -44.43 -6.74
N ALA A 475 -7.49 -45.51 -7.34
CA ALA A 475 -8.31 -46.31 -8.24
C ALA A 475 -9.45 -46.95 -7.42
N PRO A 476 -10.70 -46.94 -7.89
CA PRO A 476 -11.80 -47.48 -7.10
C PRO A 476 -11.63 -48.99 -6.90
N GLU A 477 -11.37 -49.42 -5.66
CA GLU A 477 -11.67 -50.79 -5.24
C GLU A 477 -13.19 -50.98 -5.26
N MET A 478 -13.65 -51.84 -6.17
CA MET A 478 -15.04 -52.29 -6.19
C MET A 478 -15.25 -53.29 -5.06
N PHE A 479 -16.04 -52.92 -4.06
CA PHE A 479 -16.83 -53.91 -3.34
C PHE A 479 -18.08 -54.20 -4.18
N MET A 480 -18.14 -55.44 -4.65
CA MET A 480 -19.24 -56.02 -5.43
C MET A 480 -20.46 -56.30 -4.55
#